data_AF-A0A2N7XSZ2-F1
#
_entry.id   AF-A0A2N7XSZ2-F1
#
_cell.length_a   1.000
_cell.length_b   1.000
_cell.length_c   1.000
_cell.angle_alpha   90.00
_cell.angle_beta   90.00
_cell.angle_gamma   90.00
#
_symmetry.space_group_name_H-M   'P 1'
#
loop_
_entity.id
_entity.type
_entity.pdbx_description
1 polymer ?
#
loop_
_entity_poly.entity_id
_entity_poly.type
_entity_poly.pdbx_seq_one_letter_code
_entity_poly.pdbx_strand_id
1 'polypeptide(L)' 'PVDDPKQRQPDITKAKQILGWEPKVDRAEGLKRTYEYFKTLPKEELVKQPKEFISKK' A
#
# COMPACT_ATOMS: atom_id res chain seq x y z
N PRO A 1 -12.97 12.77 -0.74
CA PRO A 1 -13.19 13.74 0.34
C PRO A 1 -13.12 15.15 -0.22
N VAL A 2 -13.86 16.12 0.31
CA VAL A 2 -13.88 17.50 -0.20
C VAL A 2 -12.48 18.13 -0.11
N ASP A 3 -11.68 17.71 0.88
CA ASP A 3 -10.35 18.26 1.15
C ASP A 3 -9.19 17.48 0.50
N ASP A 4 -9.48 16.43 -0.27
CA ASP A 4 -8.42 15.64 -0.91
C ASP A 4 -8.01 16.24 -2.26
N PRO A 5 -6.73 16.57 -2.46
CA PRO A 5 -6.27 17.04 -3.75
C PRO A 5 -6.36 15.90 -4.78
N LYS A 6 -6.58 16.27 -6.05
CA LYS A 6 -6.61 15.30 -7.17
C LYS A 6 -5.33 14.48 -7.27
N GLN A 7 -4.20 15.06 -6.85
CA GLN A 7 -2.91 14.39 -6.79
C GLN A 7 -2.29 14.64 -5.42
N ARG A 8 -1.94 13.56 -4.72
CA ARG A 8 -1.25 13.64 -3.43
C ARG A 8 0.26 13.65 -3.68
N GLN A 9 0.93 14.65 -3.12
CA GLN A 9 2.38 14.77 -3.14
C GLN A 9 2.84 15.31 -1.78
N PRO A 10 3.04 14.44 -0.78
CA PRO A 10 3.43 14.88 0.55
C PRO A 10 4.86 15.43 0.54
N ASP A 11 5.07 16.57 1.21
CA ASP A 11 6.41 17.03 1.56
C ASP A 11 6.95 16.18 2.71
N ILE A 12 8.09 15.53 2.48
CA ILE A 12 8.74 14.62 3.43
C ILE A 12 9.92 15.26 4.19
N THR A 13 10.14 16.57 4.05
CA THR A 13 11.29 17.28 4.65
C THR A 13 11.41 17.04 6.14
N LYS A 14 10.30 17.10 6.89
CA LYS A 14 10.30 16.85 8.34
C LYS A 14 10.72 15.42 8.69
N ALA A 15 10.26 14.42 7.94
CA ALA A 15 10.61 13.02 8.17
C ALA A 15 12.11 12.78 7.91
N LYS A 16 12.68 13.41 6.87
CA LYS A 16 14.11 13.35 6.62
C LYS A 16 14.93 13.97 7.75
N GLN A 17 14.55 15.17 8.20
CA GLN A 17 15.32 15.91 9.21
C GLN A 17 15.26 15.29 10.60
N ILE A 18 14.07 14.86 11.02
CA ILE A 18 13.83 14.39 12.39
C ILE A 18 14.11 12.89 12.52
N LEU A 19 13.72 12.11 11.51
CA LEU A 19 13.76 10.65 11.57
C LEU A 19 14.86 10.05 10.70
N GLY A 20 15.57 10.85 9.90
CA GLY A 20 16.47 10.32 8.87
C GLY A 20 15.75 9.44 7.85
N TRP A 21 14.43 9.62 7.70
CA TRP A 21 13.58 8.71 6.94
C TRP A 21 13.30 9.23 5.54
N GLU A 22 13.45 8.34 4.57
CA GLU A 22 13.04 8.53 3.18
C GLU A 22 12.71 7.19 2.51
N PRO A 23 11.89 7.18 1.44
CA PRO A 23 11.61 5.97 0.69
C PRO A 23 12.89 5.43 0.05
N LYS A 24 13.21 4.16 0.35
CA LYS A 24 14.38 3.45 -0.21
C LYS A 24 14.07 2.62 -1.45
N VAL A 25 12.78 2.42 -1.74
CA VAL A 25 12.29 1.58 -2.84
C VAL A 25 11.50 2.49 -3.78
N ASP A 26 11.89 2.50 -5.05
CA ASP A 26 11.15 3.25 -6.06
C ASP A 26 9.81 2.59 -6.41
N ARG A 27 8.99 3.32 -7.17
CA ARG A 27 7.64 2.86 -7.53
C ARG A 27 7.65 1.57 -8.34
N ALA A 28 8.54 1.44 -9.33
CA ALA A 28 8.55 0.29 -10.22
C ALA A 28 8.96 -0.97 -9.45
N GLU A 29 10.00 -0.87 -8.62
CA GLU A 29 10.46 -1.97 -7.79
C GLU A 29 9.42 -2.36 -6.72
N GLY A 30 8.81 -1.37 -6.08
CA GLY A 30 7.73 -1.61 -5.12
C GLY A 30 6.55 -2.37 -5.73
N LEU A 31 6.13 -1.99 -6.94
CA LEU A 31 5.06 -2.67 -7.67
C LEU A 31 5.45 -4.09 -8.08
N LYS A 32 6.68 -4.29 -8.56
CA LYS A 32 7.20 -5.62 -8.92
C LYS A 32 7.18 -6.57 -7.72
N ARG A 33 7.71 -6.14 -6.58
CA ARG A 33 7.72 -6.94 -5.34
C ARG A 33 6.32 -7.29 -4.86
N THR A 34 5.39 -6.34 -4.97
CA THR A 34 3.99 -6.56 -4.63
C THR A 34 3.35 -7.60 -5.55
N TYR A 35 3.57 -7.48 -6.85
CA TYR A 35 3.05 -8.44 -7.84
C TYR A 35 3.59 -9.85 -7.60
N GLU A 36 4.90 -10.01 -7.42
CA GLU A 36 5.50 -11.32 -7.18
C GLU A 36 4.95 -11.96 -5.90
N TYR A 37 4.79 -11.18 -4.82
CA TYR A 37 4.14 -11.68 -3.60
C TYR A 37 2.76 -12.30 -3.91
N PHE A 38 1.86 -11.55 -4.54
CA PHE A 38 0.50 -12.04 -4.85
C PHE A 38 0.51 -13.21 -5.83
N LYS A 39 1.43 -13.22 -6.81
CA LYS A 39 1.57 -14.30 -7.77
C LYS A 39 1.93 -15.64 -7.11
N THR A 40 2.67 -15.61 -5.99
CA THR A 40 3.03 -16.84 -5.26
C THR A 40 1.94 -17.35 -4.31
N LEU A 41 0.84 -16.61 -4.12
CA LEU A 41 -0.21 -17.02 -3.20
C LEU A 41 -1.12 -18.10 -3.81
N PRO A 42 -1.58 -19.07 -2.99
CA PRO A 42 -2.66 -19.97 -3.37
C PRO A 42 -3.95 -19.21 -3.69
N LYS A 43 -4.79 -19.79 -4.56
CA LYS A 43 -6.04 -19.17 -4.99
C LYS A 43 -6.98 -18.89 -3.82
N GLU A 44 -6.96 -19.74 -2.81
CA GLU A 44 -7.78 -19.67 -1.61
C GLU A 44 -7.45 -18.42 -0.78
N GLU A 45 -6.18 -18.05 -0.68
CA GLU A 45 -5.74 -16.84 0.02
C GLU A 45 -6.00 -15.57 -0.82
N LEU A 46 -5.93 -15.65 -2.16
CA LEU A 46 -6.25 -14.52 -3.03
C LEU A 46 -7.73 -14.10 -2.97
N VAL A 47 -8.65 -15.05 -2.75
CA VAL A 47 -10.10 -14.79 -2.73
C VAL A 47 -10.67 -14.67 -1.32
N LYS A 48 -9.83 -14.80 -0.29
CA LYS A 48 -10.24 -14.79 1.11
C LYS A 48 -10.85 -13.45 1.47
N GLN A 49 -12.15 -13.45 1.75
CA GLN A 49 -12.81 -12.26 2.25
C GLN A 49 -12.39 -12.00 3.70
N PRO A 50 -12.16 -10.73 4.09
CA PRO A 50 -11.90 -10.41 5.49
C PRO A 50 -13.12 -10.77 6.35
N LYS A 51 -12.87 -11.19 7.59
CA LYS A 51 -13.91 -11.65 8.53
C LYS A 51 -15.03 -10.61 8.75
N GLU A 52 -14.74 -9.32 8.54
CA GLU A 52 -15.67 -8.20 8.75
C GLU A 52 -16.68 -8.00 7.60
N PHE A 53 -16.47 -8.59 6.42
CA PHE A 53 -17.39 -8.44 5.27
C PHE A 53 -18.43 -9.57 5.18
N ILE A 54 -18.46 -10.49 6.14
CA ILE A 54 -19.51 -11.49 6.23
C ILE A 54 -20.75 -10.79 6.80
N SER A 55 -21.55 -10.19 5.91
CA SER A 55 -22.89 -9.74 6.24
C SER A 55 -23.66 -10.96 6.76
N LYS A 56 -23.82 -11.05 8.08
CA LYS A 56 -24.77 -11.99 8.69
C LYS A 56 -26.14 -11.57 8.21
N LYS A 57 -26.69 -12.36 7.28
CA LYS A 57 -28.09 -12.30 6.90
C LYS A 57 -28.95 -12.86 8.04
#